data_AF-A0A7H4LUV0-F1
#
_entry.id   AF-A0A7H4LUV0-F1
#
_cell.length_a   1.000
_cell.length_b   1.000
_cell.length_c   1.000
_cell.angle_alpha   90.00
_cell.angle_beta   90.00
_cell.angle_gamma   90.00
#
_symmetry.space_group_name_H-M   'P 1'
#
loop_
_entity.id
_entity.type
_entity.pdbx_description
1 polymer ?
#
loop_
_entity_poly.entity_id
_entity_poly.type
_entity_poly.pdbx_seq_one_letter_code
_entity_poly.pdbx_strand_id
1 'polypeptide(L)' 'MHYATVFATHFMINGGSIITLQRILGHARIEQTMTYAHFAPEYLQDAISLNPLRGGADAENVHIMSTLR' A
#
# COMPACT_ATOMS: atom_id res chain seq x y z
N MET A 1 -7.53 26.92 -1.66
CA MET A 1 -8.03 25.64 -1.09
C MET A 1 -8.60 24.67 -2.15
N HIS A 2 -9.01 25.09 -3.36
CA HIS A 2 -9.55 24.20 -4.41
C HIS A 2 -8.55 23.28 -5.12
N TYR A 3 -7.24 23.56 -5.07
CA TYR A 3 -6.24 22.72 -5.76
C TYR A 3 -5.88 21.45 -4.99
N ALA A 4 -6.11 21.41 -3.67
CA ALA A 4 -5.75 20.28 -2.82
C ALA A 4 -6.63 19.05 -3.09
N THR A 5 -7.93 19.26 -3.35
CA THR A 5 -8.88 18.20 -3.70
C THR A 5 -8.56 17.57 -5.05
N VAL A 6 -8.30 18.38 -6.08
CA VAL A 6 -7.95 17.87 -7.42
C VAL A 6 -6.64 17.08 -7.39
N PHE A 7 -5.62 17.61 -6.69
CA PHE A 7 -4.37 16.90 -6.48
C PHE A 7 -4.58 15.58 -5.72
N ALA A 8 -5.32 15.60 -4.61
CA ALA A 8 -5.57 14.42 -3.79
C ALA A 8 -6.29 13.31 -4.56
N THR A 9 -7.33 13.65 -5.32
CA THR A 9 -8.04 12.71 -6.18
C THR A 9 -7.10 12.12 -7.23
N HIS A 10 -6.37 12.95 -7.97
CA HIS A 10 -5.46 12.47 -9.01
C HIS A 10 -4.34 11.60 -8.43
N PHE A 11 -3.80 11.97 -7.27
CA PHE A 11 -2.77 11.20 -6.57
C PHE A 11 -3.27 9.80 -6.20
N MET A 12 -4.50 9.67 -5.67
CA MET A 12 -5.09 8.38 -5.34
C MET A 12 -5.40 7.53 -6.59
N ILE A 13 -5.91 8.14 -7.66
CA ILE A 13 -6.17 7.45 -8.94
C ILE A 13 -4.90 6.85 -9.53
N ASN A 14 -3.76 7.56 -9.43
CA ASN A 14 -2.46 7.04 -9.87
C ASN A 14 -1.85 5.98 -8.95
N GLY A 15 -2.60 5.54 -7.94
CA GLY A 15 -2.18 4.53 -7.00
C GLY A 15 -1.30 5.04 -5.86
N GLY A 16 -1.41 6.33 -5.53
CA GLY A 16 -0.73 6.91 -4.39
C GLY A 16 -1.16 6.29 -3.05
N SER A 17 -0.23 6.23 -2.10
CA SER A 17 -0.50 5.75 -0.75
C SER A 17 -1.34 6.76 0.06
N ILE A 18 -2.45 6.29 0.63
CA ILE A 18 -3.35 7.13 1.46
C ILE A 18 -2.63 7.76 2.67
N ILE A 19 -1.64 7.08 3.24
CA ILE A 19 -0.81 7.59 4.34
C ILE A 19 0.13 8.70 3.86
N THR A 20 0.67 8.57 2.64
CA THR A 20 1.50 9.62 2.03
C THR A 20 0.67 10.86 1.74
N LEU A 21 -0.53 10.67 1.19
CA LEU A 21 -1.47 11.77 0.96
C LEU A 21 -1.85 12.50 2.25
N GLN A 22 -2.09 11.78 3.35
CA GLN A 22 -2.38 12.37 4.66
C GLN A 22 -1.26 13.33 5.10
N ARG A 23 0.01 12.93 4.93
CA ARG A 23 1.18 13.74 5.29
C ARG A 23 1.32 14.98 4.40
N ILE A 24 1.10 14.85 3.10
CA ILE A 24 1.15 15.96 2.15
C ILE A 24 0.08 17.01 2.47
N LEU A 25 -1.13 16.57 2.84
CA LEU A 25 -2.23 17.45 3.21
C LEU A 25 -2.12 18.00 4.65
N GLY A 26 -1.21 17.48 5.47
CA GLY A 26 -1.06 17.89 6.87
C GLY A 26 -2.23 17.47 7.77
N HIS A 27 -2.98 16.43 7.40
CA HIS A 27 -4.09 15.94 8.21
C HIS A 27 -3.57 15.23 9.47
N ALA A 28 -4.14 15.55 10.63
CA ALA A 28 -3.75 14.97 11.91
C ALA A 28 -4.26 13.53 12.07
N ARG A 29 -5.41 13.22 11.44
CA ARG A 29 -6.05 11.89 11.49
C ARG A 29 -6.26 11.34 10.10
N ILE A 30 -6.14 10.02 9.97
CA ILE A 30 -6.34 9.33 8.70
C ILE A 30 -7.78 9.48 8.18
N GLU A 31 -8.76 9.54 9.09
CA GLU A 31 -10.20 9.73 8.79
C GLU A 31 -10.47 10.94 7.88
N GLN A 32 -9.70 12.02 8.04
CA GLN A 32 -9.83 13.23 7.22
C GLN A 32 -9.42 12.98 5.76
N THR A 33 -8.50 12.05 5.55
CA THR A 33 -7.99 11.66 4.22
C THR A 33 -8.76 10.48 3.63
N MET A 34 -9.45 9.69 4.45
CA MET A 34 -10.25 8.54 3.98
C MET A 34 -11.32 8.91 2.97
N THR A 35 -11.75 10.18 2.93
CA THR A 35 -12.65 10.68 1.88
C THR A 35 -12.09 10.49 0.47
N TYR A 36 -10.79 10.29 0.28
CA TYR A 36 -10.16 10.06 -1.03
C TYR A 36 -9.85 8.58 -1.31
N ALA A 37 -10.05 7.68 -0.34
CA ALA A 37 -9.65 6.27 -0.46
C ALA A 37 -10.37 5.53 -1.60
N HIS A 38 -11.61 5.93 -1.91
CA HIS A 38 -12.42 5.35 -2.98
C HIS A 38 -11.88 5.64 -4.40
N PHE A 39 -10.94 6.58 -4.53
CA PHE A 39 -10.26 6.86 -5.80
C PHE A 39 -9.05 5.95 -6.04
N ALA A 40 -8.63 5.17 -5.04
CA ALA A 40 -7.53 4.22 -5.20
C ALA A 40 -7.95 3.06 -6.11
N PRO A 41 -7.05 2.56 -6.98
CA PRO A 41 -7.28 1.30 -7.68
C PRO A 41 -7.33 0.13 -6.68
N GLU A 42 -8.08 -0.92 -7.01
CA GLU A 42 -8.18 -2.11 -6.16
C GLU A 42 -6.87 -2.92 -6.19
N TYR A 43 -6.24 -3.08 -5.02
CA TYR A 43 -4.93 -3.75 -4.87
C TYR A 43 -5.01 -5.23 -4.49
N LEU A 44 -6.14 -5.89 -4.76
CA LEU A 44 -6.34 -7.28 -4.34
C LEU A 44 -5.28 -8.25 -4.94
N GLN A 45 -4.85 -8.01 -6.17
CA GLN A 45 -3.80 -8.80 -6.83
C GLN A 45 -2.39 -8.47 -6.31
N ASP A 46 -2.17 -7.21 -5.93
CA ASP A 46 -0.90 -6.77 -5.34
C ASP A 46 -0.70 -7.39 -3.96
N ALA A 47 -1.76 -7.61 -3.17
CA ALA A 47 -1.66 -8.30 -1.89
C ALA A 47 -1.13 -9.74 -2.03
N ILE A 48 -1.49 -10.44 -3.11
CA ILE A 48 -0.99 -11.78 -3.41
C ILE A 48 0.46 -11.72 -3.89
N SER A 49 0.78 -10.75 -4.76
CA SER A 49 2.10 -10.59 -5.38
C SER A 49 3.17 -10.05 -4.42
N LEU A 50 2.77 -9.21 -3.47
CA LEU A 50 3.62 -8.58 -2.45
C LEU A 50 3.62 -9.35 -1.12
N ASN A 51 2.91 -10.48 -1.04
CA ASN A 51 2.99 -11.38 0.10
C ASN A 51 4.47 -11.78 0.32
N PRO A 52 5.00 -11.79 1.56
CA PRO A 52 6.37 -12.24 1.85
C PRO A 52 6.70 -13.65 1.33
N LEU A 53 5.68 -14.47 1.06
CA LEU A 53 5.85 -15.80 0.45
C LEU A 53 5.85 -15.78 -1.08
N ARG A 54 5.64 -14.62 -1.73
CA ARG A 54 5.65 -14.39 -3.19
C ARG A 54 5.01 -15.53 -4.02
N GLY A 55 3.90 -16.10 -3.54
CA GLY A 55 3.22 -17.22 -4.20
C GLY A 55 4.02 -18.53 -4.28
N GLY A 56 5.17 -18.62 -3.61
CA GLY A 56 6.08 -19.76 -3.59
C GLY A 56 6.06 -20.47 -2.24
N ALA A 57 5.70 -21.74 -2.27
CA ALA A 57 5.75 -22.67 -1.15
C ALA A 57 7.20 -23.10 -0.82
N ASP A 58 8.17 -22.16 -0.80
CA ASP A 58 9.61 -22.47 -0.71
C ASP A 58 10.35 -21.84 0.47
N ALA A 59 9.65 -21.14 1.38
CA ALA A 59 10.25 -20.64 2.61
C ALA A 59 10.64 -21.74 3.64
N GLU A 60 10.26 -23.01 3.43
CA GLU A 60 10.50 -24.08 4.41
C GLU A 60 11.85 -24.80 4.27
N ASN A 61 12.68 -24.52 3.25
CA ASN A 61 13.88 -25.35 3.01
C ASN A 61 15.23 -24.72 3.42
N VAL A 62 15.23 -23.51 3.98
CA VAL A 62 16.49 -22.86 4.42
C VAL A 62 16.91 -23.30 5.82
N HIS A 63 15.98 -23.73 6.68
CA HIS A 63 16.30 -24.11 8.05
C HIS A 63 16.95 -25.51 8.18
N ILE A 64 16.61 -26.46 7.30
CA ILE A 64 17.13 -27.83 7.39
C ILE A 64 18.51 -28.03 6.74
N MET A 65 19.01 -27.08 5.96
CA MET A 65 20.37 -27.15 5.38
C MET A 65 21.47 -26.58 6.27
N SER A 66 21.15 -25.98 7.43
CA SER A 66 22.15 -25.46 8.38
C SER A 66 22.55 -26.47 9.47
N THR A 67 21.87 -27.63 9.55
CA THR A 67 22.12 -28.65 10.60
C THR A 67 22.97 -29.83 10.08
N LEU A 68 23.38 -29.80 8.80
CA LEU A 68 24.26 -30.80 8.20
C LEU A 68 25.43 -30.14 7.46
N ARG A 69 26.29 -29.42 8.18
CA ARG A 69 27.75 -29.37 7.92
C ARG A 69 28.50 -28.87 9.15
#